data_AF-A0A8T9JC73-F1
#
_entry.id   AF-A0A8T9JC73-F1
#
_cell.length_a   1.000
_cell.length_b   1.000
_cell.length_c   1.000
_cell.angle_alpha   90.00
_cell.angle_beta   90.00
_cell.angle_gamma   90.00
#
_symmetry.space_group_name_H-M   'P 1'
#
loop_
_entity.id
_entity.type
_entity.pdbx_description
1 polymer ?
#
loop_
_entity_poly.entity_id
_entity_poly.type
_entity_poly.pdbx_seq_one_letter_code
_entity_poly.pdbx_strand_id
1 'polypeptide(L)' 'FGMISHICLNISMVSDVFGFYGLLFAMFSIVCLGSSVLGHHMFTVGLDVKTAVFFSSVTMIIGVPTGIK' A
#
# COMPACT_ATOMS: atom_id res chain seq x y z
N PHE A 1 6.17 5.45 7.93
CA PHE A 1 6.62 4.05 7.84
C PHE A 1 8.11 3.89 8.10
N GLY A 2 8.98 4.52 7.33
CA GLY A 2 10.44 4.41 7.54
C GLY A 2 10.93 4.74 8.95
N MET A 3 10.38 5.77 9.61
CA MET A 3 10.73 6.07 11.01
C MET A 3 10.32 4.96 11.98
N ILE A 4 9.12 4.39 11.80
CA ILE A 4 8.60 3.33 12.68
C ILE A 4 9.45 2.07 12.56
N SER A 5 9.85 1.69 11.33
CA SER A 5 10.77 0.57 11.12
C SER A 5 12.14 0.82 11.73
N HIS A 6 12.67 2.05 11.67
CA HIS A 6 13.98 2.41 12.24
C HIS A 6 13.99 2.41 13.78
N ILE A 7 12.88 2.86 14.38
CA ILE A 7 12.68 2.84 15.83
C ILE A 7 12.53 1.40 16.32
N CYS A 8 11.74 0.58 15.62
CA CYS A 8 11.54 -0.83 15.98
C CYS A 8 12.84 -1.66 15.87
N LEU A 9 13.65 -1.43 14.83
CA LEU A 9 15.00 -1.98 14.71
C LEU A 9 15.88 -1.64 15.92
N ASN A 10 15.93 -0.35 16.29
CA ASN A 10 16.73 0.12 17.42
C ASN A 10 16.31 -0.53 18.74
N ILE A 11 15.01 -0.66 18.97
CA ILE A 11 14.47 -1.27 20.19
C ILE A 11 14.71 -2.79 20.21
N SER A 12 14.63 -3.44 19.06
CA SER A 12 14.76 -4.91 18.95
C SER A 12 16.21 -5.38 19.05
N MET A 13 17.21 -4.49 18.94
CA MET A 13 18.64 -4.82 18.93
C MET A 13 19.03 -5.86 17.87
N VAL A 14 18.19 -6.01 16.82
CA VAL A 14 18.42 -6.89 15.68
C VAL A 14 19.09 -6.08 14.58
N SER A 15 20.08 -6.66 13.91
CA SER A 15 20.85 -5.98 12.85
C SER A 15 20.02 -5.66 11.60
N ASP A 16 18.94 -6.41 11.37
CA ASP A 16 18.19 -6.38 10.12
C ASP A 16 16.67 -6.39 10.34
N VAL A 17 15.96 -5.70 9.45
CA VAL A 17 14.48 -5.73 9.41
C VAL A 17 14.04 -7.10 8.92
N PHE A 18 13.12 -7.73 9.66
CA PHE A 18 12.51 -8.99 9.20
C PHE A 18 11.88 -8.80 7.81
N GLY A 19 12.37 -9.56 6.83
CA GLY A 19 11.84 -9.53 5.47
C GLY A 19 12.06 -8.20 4.74
N PHE A 20 13.26 -7.60 4.81
CA PHE A 20 13.61 -6.34 4.12
C PHE A 20 13.14 -6.29 2.66
N TYR A 21 13.39 -7.35 1.87
CA TYR A 21 12.92 -7.43 0.48
C TYR A 21 11.39 -7.36 0.38
N GLY A 22 10.66 -8.04 1.27
CA GLY A 22 9.19 -7.99 1.32
C GLY A 22 8.66 -6.59 1.63
N LEU A 23 9.30 -5.89 2.57
CA LEU A 23 8.96 -4.51 2.92
C LEU A 23 9.24 -3.54 1.76
N LEU A 24 10.31 -3.79 1.00
CA LEU A 24 10.73 -3.00 -0.15
C LEU A 24 9.77 -3.17 -1.34
N PHE A 25 9.38 -4.42 -1.65
CA PHE A 25 8.36 -4.70 -2.67
C PHE A 25 6.97 -4.20 -2.25
N ALA A 26 6.63 -4.29 -0.97
CA ALA A 26 5.38 -3.71 -0.44
C ALA A 26 5.34 -2.19 -0.62
N MET A 27 6.40 -1.47 -0.24
CA MET A 27 6.53 -0.02 -0.46
C MET A 27 6.42 0.35 -1.95
N PHE A 28 7.12 -0.38 -2.83
CA PHE A 28 7.10 -0.13 -4.27
C PHE A 28 5.70 -0.34 -4.87
N SER A 29 5.03 -1.44 -4.50
CA SER A 29 3.68 -1.73 -4.97
C SER A 29 2.64 -0.68 -4.55
N ILE A 30 2.75 -0.13 -3.33
CA ILE A 30 1.87 0.95 -2.85
C ILE A 30 2.04 2.20 -3.72
N VAL A 31 3.27 2.55 -4.10
CA VAL A 31 3.54 3.71 -4.98
C VAL A 31 2.95 3.49 -6.38
N CYS A 32 3.18 2.31 -6.98
CA CYS A 32 2.65 1.99 -8.30
C CYS A 32 1.11 1.92 -8.34
N LEU A 33 0.48 1.35 -7.31
CA LEU A 33 -0.98 1.25 -7.24
C LEU A 33 -1.62 2.59 -6.84
N GLY A 34 -0.94 3.40 -6.04
CA GLY A 34 -1.45 4.69 -5.55
C GLY A 34 -1.76 5.71 -6.65
N SER A 35 -1.07 5.70 -7.78
CA SER A 35 -1.39 6.60 -8.91
C SER A 35 -2.70 6.23 -9.61
N SER A 36 -3.06 4.94 -9.60
CA SER A 36 -4.25 4.42 -10.28
C SER A 36 -5.54 4.55 -9.48
N VAL A 37 -5.45 4.86 -8.19
CA VAL A 37 -6.60 4.76 -7.26
C VAL A 37 -7.39 6.06 -7.10
N LEU A 38 -6.91 7.17 -7.68
CA LEU A 38 -7.54 8.50 -7.56
C LEU A 38 -9.04 8.50 -7.93
N GLY A 39 -9.44 7.62 -8.85
CA GLY A 39 -10.83 7.42 -9.26
C GLY A 39 -11.79 7.06 -8.11
N HIS A 40 -11.31 6.52 -6.99
CA HIS A 40 -12.15 6.24 -5.82
C HIS A 40 -12.75 7.50 -5.18
N HIS A 41 -12.13 8.67 -5.34
CA HIS A 41 -12.68 9.91 -4.80
C HIS A 41 -13.82 10.47 -5.67
N MET A 42 -13.99 9.91 -6.87
CA MET A 42 -14.94 10.34 -7.89
C MET A 42 -16.14 9.38 -8.01
N PHE A 43 -16.41 8.53 -7.02
CA PHE A 43 -17.51 7.55 -7.13
C PHE A 43 -18.90 8.18 -7.29
N THR A 44 -19.11 9.43 -6.86
CA THR A 44 -20.41 10.13 -6.91
C THR A 44 -20.61 11.02 -8.14
N VAL A 45 -19.63 11.19 -9.03
CA VAL A 45 -19.78 12.01 -10.26
C VAL A 45 -20.43 11.27 -11.43
N GLY A 46 -20.91 10.04 -11.23
CA GLY A 46 -21.62 9.26 -12.27
C GLY A 46 -20.71 8.44 -13.17
N LEU A 47 -19.67 7.81 -12.60
CA LEU A 47 -18.83 6.83 -13.31
C LEU A 47 -19.62 5.56 -13.69
N ASP A 48 -19.27 4.95 -14.83
CA ASP A 48 -19.82 3.65 -15.24
C ASP A 48 -19.55 2.57 -14.18
N VAL A 49 -20.47 1.60 -14.06
CA VAL A 49 -20.39 0.56 -13.02
C VAL A 49 -19.08 -0.23 -13.14
N LYS A 50 -18.60 -0.48 -14.37
CA LYS A 50 -17.35 -1.22 -14.59
C LYS A 50 -16.11 -0.46 -14.11
N THR A 51 -16.06 0.86 -14.31
CA THR A 51 -14.94 1.68 -13.84
C THR A 51 -14.99 1.88 -12.33
N ALA A 52 -16.18 2.03 -11.73
CA ALA A 52 -16.33 2.09 -10.28
C ALA A 52 -15.86 0.79 -9.60
N VAL A 53 -16.26 -0.37 -10.13
CA VAL A 53 -15.80 -1.67 -9.61
C VAL A 53 -14.29 -1.85 -9.78
N PHE A 54 -13.72 -1.41 -10.91
CA PHE A 54 -12.27 -1.44 -11.12
C PHE A 54 -11.53 -0.62 -10.05
N PHE A 55 -11.85 0.66 -9.88
CA PHE A 55 -11.16 1.51 -8.90
C PHE A 55 -11.36 1.03 -7.47
N SER A 56 -12.54 0.49 -7.13
CA SER A 56 -12.84 -0.13 -5.82
C SER A 56 -11.99 -1.39 -5.57
N SER A 57 -11.87 -2.27 -6.57
CA SER A 57 -11.03 -3.47 -6.45
C SER A 57 -9.55 -3.13 -6.31
N VAL A 58 -9.06 -2.13 -7.06
CA VAL A 58 -7.68 -1.65 -6.98
C VAL A 58 -7.38 -1.03 -5.61
N THR A 59 -8.34 -0.30 -5.02
CA THR A 59 -8.19 0.22 -3.64
C THR A 59 -8.02 -0.91 -2.64
N MET A 60 -8.81 -1.97 -2.79
CA MET A 60 -8.80 -3.11 -1.88
C MET A 60 -7.48 -3.89 -1.96
N ILE A 61 -6.90 -4.01 -3.17
CA ILE A 61 -5.60 -4.67 -3.40
C ILE A 61 -4.46 -3.95 -2.67
N ILE A 62 -4.52 -2.62 -2.48
CA ILE A 62 -3.53 -1.86 -1.69
C ILE A 62 -3.49 -2.33 -0.22
N GLY A 63 -4.57 -2.93 0.28
CA GLY A 63 -4.64 -3.53 1.62
C GLY A 63 -3.56 -4.60 1.87
N VAL A 64 -3.21 -5.37 0.84
CA VAL A 64 -2.23 -6.47 0.93
C VAL A 64 -0.82 -5.96 1.28
N PRO A 65 -0.18 -5.06 0.50
CA PRO A 65 1.13 -4.55 0.84
C PRO A 65 1.13 -3.66 2.09
N THR A 66 0.01 -3.05 2.47
CA THR A 66 -0.07 -2.39 3.79
C THR A 66 -0.09 -3.36 4.96
N GLY A 67 -0.61 -4.58 4.80
CA GLY A 67 -0.62 -5.60 5.85
C GLY A 67 0.67 -6.41 5.96
N ILE A 68 1.42 -6.54 4.86
CA ILE A 68 2.73 -7.24 4.83
C ILE A 68 3.83 -6.45 5.56
N LYS A 69 3.66 -5.13 5.64
CA LYS A 69 4.63 -4.17 6.16
C LYS A 69 4.24 -3.77 7.58
#